data_AF-A0A7V9E0X1-F1
#
_entry.id   AF-A0A7V9E0X1-F1
#
_cell.length_a   1.000
_cell.length_b   1.000
_cell.length_c   1.000
_cell.angle_alpha   90.00
_cell.angle_beta   90.00
_cell.angle_gamma   90.00
#
_symmetry.space_group_name_H-M   'P 1'
#
loop_
_entity.id
_entity.type
_entity.pdbx_description
1 polymer ?
#
loop_
_entity_poly.entity_id
_entity_poly.type
_entity_poly.pdbx_seq_one_letter_code
_entity_poly.pdbx_strand_id
1 'polypeptide(L)'
;MSVPAVIPSPIAIAGFKDVYQVMRVEEALTELQELGASASEALRATYVKMIRNGGQRFVIKPAALPDIDTLINELPNFEAPLQDIRKQLALCLSSDDPLELEPMLLLGDPGIGKTHFARRLARLLGTGYNFIGMSSLTAGWILSGASAQWKNAKPGKVFDALVNGDYANPVIVVDEIDKAGGDTQYDPLGSLYTLLEHD
;
A
#
# COMPACT_ATOMS: atom_id res chain seq x y z
N MET A 1 -8.14 24.19 -28.92
CA MET A 1 -7.99 23.66 -27.55
C MET A 1 -6.68 22.91 -27.51
N SER A 2 -5.65 23.51 -26.93
CA SER A 2 -4.34 22.90 -26.72
C SER A 2 -4.42 21.93 -25.54
N VAL A 3 -4.10 20.66 -25.78
CA VAL A 3 -3.88 19.67 -24.71
C VAL A 3 -2.68 20.16 -23.88
N PRO A 4 -2.79 20.29 -22.55
CA PRO A 4 -1.63 20.67 -21.74
C PRO A 4 -0.56 19.58 -21.89
N ALA A 5 0.66 20.00 -22.18
CA ALA A 5 1.81 19.11 -22.25
C ALA A 5 2.01 18.48 -20.86
N VAL A 6 2.03 17.15 -20.81
CA VAL A 6 2.45 16.42 -19.61
C VAL A 6 3.94 16.69 -19.45
N ILE A 7 4.30 17.55 -18.49
CA ILE A 7 5.69 17.73 -18.10
C ILE A 7 6.11 16.41 -17.45
N PRO A 8 7.12 15.69 -17.98
CA PRO A 8 7.61 14.51 -17.31
C PRO A 8 8.28 14.95 -16.01
N SER A 9 7.63 14.66 -14.88
CA SER A 9 8.25 14.79 -13.56
C SER A 9 9.45 13.83 -13.50
N PRO A 10 10.66 14.29 -13.13
CA PRO A 10 11.83 13.44 -13.00
C PRO A 10 11.72 12.64 -11.70
N ILE A 11 10.79 11.70 -11.65
CA ILE A 11 10.72 10.72 -10.57
C ILE A 11 11.78 9.67 -10.91
N ALA A 12 12.93 9.78 -10.27
CA ALA A 12 13.93 8.73 -10.33
C ALA A 12 13.38 7.50 -9.59
N ILE A 13 13.32 6.37 -10.29
CA ILE A 13 13.14 5.08 -9.62
C ILE A 13 14.43 4.86 -8.81
N ALA A 14 14.31 4.82 -7.49
CA ALA A 14 15.46 4.88 -6.59
C ALA A 14 16.11 3.52 -6.33
N GLY A 15 15.67 2.50 -7.06
CA GLY A 15 16.20 1.16 -6.99
C GLY A 15 15.14 0.15 -6.62
N PHE A 16 15.60 -0.94 -6.01
CA PHE A 16 14.77 -2.07 -5.61
C PHE A 16 14.87 -2.27 -4.10
N LYS A 17 13.74 -2.61 -3.46
CA LYS A 17 13.67 -3.04 -2.06
C LYS A 17 13.08 -4.43 -2.01
N ASP A 18 13.71 -5.32 -1.25
CA ASP A 18 13.14 -6.64 -0.97
C ASP A 18 11.95 -6.51 -0.02
N VAL A 19 10.77 -6.93 -0.46
CA VAL A 19 9.56 -6.98 0.39
C VAL A 19 9.40 -8.35 1.07
N TYR A 20 10.11 -9.38 0.59
CA TYR A 20 10.28 -10.68 1.25
C TYR A 20 11.54 -11.38 0.72
N GLN A 21 12.05 -12.34 1.48
CA GLN A 21 13.23 -13.12 1.09
C GLN A 21 12.79 -14.37 0.31
N VAL A 22 13.19 -14.49 -0.95
CA VAL A 22 12.83 -15.63 -1.81
C VAL A 22 13.30 -16.96 -1.22
N MET A 23 14.53 -17.01 -0.70
CA MET A 23 15.09 -18.21 -0.05
C MET A 23 14.19 -18.74 1.08
N ARG A 24 13.66 -17.85 1.93
CA ARG A 24 12.75 -18.24 3.01
C ARG A 24 11.42 -18.79 2.49
N VAL A 25 10.97 -18.31 1.34
CA VAL A 25 9.75 -18.82 0.70
C VAL A 25 10.00 -20.20 0.09
N GLU A 26 11.18 -20.45 -0.48
CA GLU A 26 11.58 -21.76 -0.98
C GLU A 26 11.71 -22.80 0.14
N GLU A 27 12.32 -22.41 1.26
CA GLU A 27 12.39 -23.22 2.49
C GLU A 27 10.97 -23.57 2.97
N ALA A 28 10.10 -22.56 3.14
CA ALA A 28 8.71 -22.75 3.56
C ALA A 28 7.89 -23.60 2.57
N LEU A 29 8.15 -23.49 1.27
CA LEU A 29 7.50 -24.33 0.26
C LEU A 29 7.95 -25.79 0.37
N THR A 30 9.21 -26.03 0.68
CA THR A 30 9.76 -27.38 0.88
C THR A 30 9.12 -28.04 2.10
N GLU A 31 9.09 -27.34 3.24
CA GLU A 31 8.41 -27.80 4.47
C GLU A 31 6.92 -28.09 4.21
N LEU A 32 6.24 -27.23 3.46
CA LEU A 32 4.83 -27.42 3.10
C LEU A 32 4.62 -28.66 2.20
N GLN A 33 5.59 -29.02 1.36
CA GLN A 33 5.51 -30.21 0.51
C GLN A 33 5.70 -31.51 1.32
N GLU A 34 6.52 -31.49 2.36
CA GLU A 34 6.73 -32.64 3.27
C GLU A 34 5.46 -33.04 4.02
N LEU A 35 4.54 -32.09 4.24
CA LEU A 35 3.22 -32.33 4.83
C LEU A 35 2.27 -33.14 3.90
N GLY A 36 2.63 -33.35 2.63
CA GLY A 36 1.92 -34.18 1.68
C GLY A 36 0.46 -33.77 1.47
N ALA A 37 -0.47 -34.71 1.68
CA ALA A 37 -1.92 -34.51 1.49
C ALA A 37 -2.57 -33.55 2.51
N SER A 38 -1.87 -33.23 3.60
CA SER A 38 -2.39 -32.28 4.62
C SER A 38 -2.05 -30.82 4.30
N ALA A 39 -1.22 -30.59 3.29
CA ALA A 39 -0.76 -29.27 2.89
C ALA A 39 -1.86 -28.44 2.20
N SER A 40 -1.92 -27.14 2.52
CA SER A 40 -2.82 -26.20 1.84
C SER A 40 -2.36 -25.95 0.39
N GLU A 41 -3.20 -26.33 -0.59
CA GLU A 41 -2.93 -26.03 -2.00
C GLU A 41 -2.91 -24.53 -2.30
N ALA A 42 -3.76 -23.75 -1.63
CA ALA A 42 -3.80 -22.30 -1.80
C ALA A 42 -2.50 -21.63 -1.33
N LEU A 43 -1.95 -22.09 -0.20
CA LEU A 43 -0.67 -21.60 0.32
C LEU A 43 0.48 -21.99 -0.61
N ARG A 44 0.48 -23.23 -1.10
CA ARG A 44 1.45 -23.71 -2.10
C ARG A 44 1.45 -22.85 -3.36
N ALA A 45 0.27 -22.57 -3.91
CA ALA A 45 0.11 -21.71 -5.08
C ALA A 45 0.63 -20.28 -4.81
N THR A 46 0.43 -19.77 -3.59
CA THR A 46 0.93 -18.46 -3.17
C THR A 46 2.46 -18.43 -3.13
N TYR A 47 3.12 -19.41 -2.52
CA TYR A 47 4.59 -19.49 -2.46
C TYR A 47 5.22 -19.66 -3.84
N VAL A 48 4.65 -20.51 -4.69
CA VAL A 48 5.11 -20.65 -6.09
C VAL A 48 5.03 -19.32 -6.83
N LYS A 49 3.94 -18.56 -6.63
CA LYS A 49 3.78 -17.23 -7.21
C LYS A 49 4.80 -16.23 -6.67
N MET A 50 5.07 -16.26 -5.37
CA MET A 50 6.09 -15.42 -4.73
C MET A 50 7.49 -15.69 -5.31
N ILE A 51 7.89 -16.96 -5.40
CA ILE A 51 9.19 -17.33 -5.98
C ILE A 51 9.29 -16.83 -7.43
N ARG A 52 8.21 -17.01 -8.21
CA ARG A 52 8.16 -16.53 -9.60
C ARG A 52 8.24 -15.01 -9.71
N ASN A 53 7.56 -14.27 -8.83
CA ASN A 53 7.56 -12.81 -8.84
C ASN A 53 8.89 -12.21 -8.35
N GLY A 54 9.65 -12.96 -7.56
CA GLY A 54 10.84 -12.47 -6.89
C GLY A 54 10.53 -11.49 -5.75
N GLY A 55 11.48 -11.33 -4.83
CA GLY A 55 11.33 -10.51 -3.62
C GLY A 55 11.40 -9.00 -3.85
N GLN A 56 11.92 -8.55 -4.99
CA GLN A 56 12.26 -7.14 -5.23
C GLN A 56 11.13 -6.32 -5.82
N ARG A 57 10.88 -5.14 -5.26
CA ARG A 57 9.91 -4.15 -5.76
C ARG A 57 10.58 -2.80 -5.98
N PHE A 58 10.04 -2.01 -6.90
CA PHE A 58 10.50 -0.64 -7.11
C PHE A 58 10.26 0.18 -5.86
N VAL A 59 11.29 0.89 -5.41
CA VAL A 59 11.14 1.85 -4.32
C VAL A 59 11.23 3.26 -4.90
N ILE A 60 10.22 4.08 -4.59
CA ILE A 60 10.21 5.47 -5.03
C ILE A 60 11.01 6.31 -4.05
N LYS A 61 11.94 7.09 -4.60
CA LYS A 61 12.56 8.24 -3.95
C LYS A 61 12.59 9.38 -4.96
N PRO A 62 11.93 10.51 -4.68
CA PRO A 62 11.98 11.65 -5.58
C PRO A 62 13.43 12.11 -5.77
N ALA A 63 13.82 12.46 -6.99
CA ALA A 63 15.11 13.12 -7.25
C ALA A 63 15.05 14.64 -7.01
N ALA A 64 13.84 15.18 -7.02
CA ALA A 64 13.52 16.57 -6.74
C ALA A 64 12.13 16.64 -6.12
N LEU A 65 11.77 17.81 -5.57
CA LEU A 65 10.40 18.04 -5.11
C LEU A 65 9.46 17.99 -6.32
N PRO A 66 8.41 17.15 -6.29
CA PRO A 66 7.40 17.14 -7.32
C PRO A 66 6.59 18.44 -7.28
N ASP A 67 5.87 18.75 -8.36
CA ASP A 67 5.06 19.97 -8.48
C ASP A 67 3.78 19.88 -7.62
N ILE A 68 3.96 20.09 -6.32
CA ILE A 68 2.90 20.08 -5.32
C ILE A 68 2.03 21.33 -5.47
N ASP A 69 2.59 22.47 -5.90
CA ASP A 69 1.82 23.72 -6.04
C ASP A 69 0.71 23.58 -7.09
N THR A 70 0.99 22.92 -8.21
CA THR A 70 -0.06 22.57 -9.19
C THR A 70 -1.15 21.71 -8.55
N LEU A 71 -0.80 20.73 -7.73
CA LEU A 71 -1.79 19.88 -7.08
C LEU A 71 -2.62 20.63 -6.01
N ILE A 72 -2.02 21.58 -5.29
CA ILE A 72 -2.74 22.47 -4.36
C ILE A 72 -3.75 23.32 -5.13
N ASN A 73 -3.36 23.89 -6.27
CA ASN A 73 -4.27 24.69 -7.10
C ASN A 73 -5.44 23.86 -7.65
N GLU A 74 -5.19 22.60 -8.02
CA GLU A 74 -6.25 21.67 -8.46
C GLU A 74 -7.17 21.23 -7.31
N LEU A 75 -6.62 21.09 -6.09
CA LEU A 75 -7.29 20.52 -4.91
C LEU A 75 -7.13 21.42 -3.68
N PRO A 76 -7.69 22.65 -3.66
CA PRO A 76 -7.45 23.62 -2.59
C PRO A 76 -7.91 23.14 -1.22
N ASN A 77 -8.94 22.29 -1.16
CA ASN A 77 -9.44 21.68 0.08
C ASN A 77 -8.42 20.74 0.75
N PHE A 78 -7.34 20.37 0.05
CA PHE A 78 -6.29 19.47 0.51
C PHE A 78 -4.93 20.19 0.64
N GLU A 79 -4.92 21.52 0.71
CA GLU A 79 -3.68 22.27 0.88
C GLU A 79 -2.91 21.84 2.13
N ALA A 80 -3.55 21.79 3.29
CA ALA A 80 -2.92 21.39 4.55
C ALA A 80 -2.17 20.04 4.45
N PRO A 81 -2.81 18.92 4.06
CA PRO A 81 -2.09 17.65 3.92
C PRO A 81 -1.01 17.68 2.83
N LEU A 82 -1.18 18.45 1.75
CA LEU A 82 -0.14 18.61 0.72
C LEU A 82 1.09 19.37 1.23
N GLN A 83 0.90 20.35 2.11
CA GLN A 83 2.00 21.07 2.76
C GLN A 83 2.77 20.16 3.73
N ASP A 84 2.09 19.24 4.41
CA ASP A 84 2.77 18.27 5.28
C ASP A 84 3.55 17.22 4.48
N ILE A 85 2.96 16.71 3.39
CA ILE A 85 3.66 15.83 2.43
C ILE A 85 4.88 16.53 1.84
N ARG A 86 4.78 17.83 1.51
CA ARG A 86 5.92 18.62 1.03
C ARG A 86 7.08 18.62 2.02
N LYS A 87 6.82 18.77 3.31
CA LYS A 87 7.86 18.73 4.36
C LYS A 87 8.51 17.35 4.42
N GLN A 88 7.73 16.27 4.39
CA GLN A 88 8.24 14.90 4.40
C GLN A 88 9.09 14.60 3.15
N LEU A 89 8.67 15.06 1.96
CA LEU A 89 9.44 14.94 0.73
C LEU A 89 10.75 15.73 0.79
N ALA A 90 10.73 16.94 1.36
CA ALA A 90 11.95 17.73 1.54
C ALA A 90 12.95 17.06 2.47
N LEU A 91 12.48 16.41 3.55
CA LEU A 91 13.32 15.61 4.44
C LEU A 91 13.90 14.37 3.74
N CYS A 92 13.08 13.63 3.00
CA CYS A 92 13.53 12.47 2.21
C CYS A 92 14.59 12.84 1.16
N LEU A 93 14.48 14.02 0.54
CA LEU A 93 15.51 14.51 -0.40
C LEU A 93 16.84 14.84 0.28
N SER A 94 16.83 15.05 1.60
CA SER A 94 18.05 15.32 2.38
C SER A 94 18.66 14.06 3.02
N SER A 95 17.99 12.90 2.89
CA SER A 95 18.48 11.61 3.41
C SER A 95 18.74 10.61 2.28
N ASP A 96 19.41 9.51 2.60
CA ASP A 96 19.56 8.39 1.67
C ASP A 96 18.34 7.45 1.66
N ASP A 97 17.45 7.60 2.64
CA ASP A 97 16.31 6.73 2.85
C ASP A 97 15.24 6.83 1.75
N PRO A 98 14.51 5.73 1.49
CA PRO A 98 13.29 5.74 0.70
C PRO A 98 12.26 6.76 1.19
N LEU A 99 11.34 7.14 0.30
CA LEU A 99 10.18 7.91 0.73
C LEU A 99 9.26 7.04 1.58
N GLU A 100 9.12 7.43 2.85
CA GLU A 100 8.14 6.92 3.79
C GLU A 100 7.25 8.07 4.22
N LEU A 101 5.96 7.96 3.91
CA LEU A 101 4.97 8.94 4.34
C LEU A 101 4.27 8.43 5.59
N GLU A 102 4.09 9.32 6.55
CA GLU A 102 3.35 9.00 7.77
C GLU A 102 1.88 8.67 7.41
N PRO A 103 1.26 7.68 8.10
CA PRO A 103 -0.16 7.41 7.94
C PRO A 103 -1.01 8.67 8.16
N MET A 104 -1.93 8.92 7.23
CA MET A 104 -2.76 10.13 7.23
C MET A 104 -4.24 9.76 7.32
N LEU A 105 -4.94 10.38 8.28
CA LEU A 105 -6.39 10.30 8.40
C LEU A 105 -7.04 11.54 7.77
N LEU A 106 -7.74 11.34 6.65
CA LEU A 106 -8.47 12.41 5.97
C LEU A 106 -9.90 12.53 6.51
N LEU A 107 -10.16 13.56 7.31
CA LEU A 107 -11.49 13.87 7.85
C LEU A 107 -12.16 15.00 7.06
N GLY A 108 -13.48 14.90 6.87
CA GLY A 108 -14.30 15.96 6.28
C GLY A 108 -15.59 15.42 5.66
N ASP A 109 -16.36 16.27 5.00
CA ASP A 109 -17.66 15.87 4.46
C ASP A 109 -17.56 14.80 3.35
N PRO A 110 -18.62 14.00 3.14
CA PRO A 110 -18.75 13.15 1.96
C PRO A 110 -18.65 13.97 0.67
N GLY A 111 -17.97 13.45 -0.35
CA GLY A 111 -17.90 14.09 -1.66
C GLY A 111 -16.83 15.19 -1.82
N ILE A 112 -16.07 15.55 -0.78
CA ILE A 112 -14.99 16.56 -0.89
C ILE A 112 -13.81 16.10 -1.77
N GLY A 113 -13.79 14.83 -2.19
CA GLY A 113 -12.76 14.29 -3.09
C GLY A 113 -11.61 13.55 -2.43
N LYS A 114 -11.76 12.97 -1.23
CA LYS A 114 -10.67 12.26 -0.51
C LYS A 114 -10.03 11.14 -1.34
N THR A 115 -10.86 10.28 -1.94
CA THR A 115 -10.40 9.20 -2.83
C THR A 115 -9.74 9.75 -4.10
N HIS A 116 -10.22 10.89 -4.61
CA HIS A 116 -9.61 11.56 -5.76
C HIS A 116 -8.23 12.12 -5.40
N PHE A 117 -8.13 12.80 -4.26
CA PHE A 117 -6.89 13.32 -3.70
C PHE A 117 -5.84 12.23 -3.56
N ALA A 118 -6.16 11.10 -2.91
CA ALA A 118 -5.20 10.02 -2.72
C ALA A 118 -4.70 9.42 -4.06
N ARG A 119 -5.58 9.33 -5.07
CA ARG A 119 -5.19 8.89 -6.42
C ARG A 119 -4.28 9.90 -7.12
N ARG A 120 -4.53 11.19 -6.97
CA ARG A 120 -3.67 12.25 -7.52
C ARG A 120 -2.32 12.27 -6.81
N LEU A 121 -2.30 12.06 -5.49
CA LEU A 121 -1.08 11.94 -4.71
C LEU A 121 -0.21 10.76 -5.17
N ALA A 122 -0.78 9.56 -5.33
CA ALA A 122 -0.04 8.41 -5.83
C ALA A 122 0.61 8.68 -7.21
N ARG A 123 -0.12 9.39 -8.10
CA ARG A 123 0.40 9.81 -9.41
C ARG A 123 1.50 10.86 -9.31
N LEU A 124 1.36 11.84 -8.41
CA LEU A 124 2.37 12.86 -8.15
C LEU A 124 3.68 12.22 -7.65
N LEU A 125 3.56 11.22 -6.78
CA LEU A 125 4.68 10.46 -6.23
C LEU A 125 5.22 9.41 -7.21
N GLY A 126 4.47 9.04 -8.24
CA GLY A 126 4.88 8.00 -9.20
C GLY A 126 4.92 6.60 -8.60
N THR A 127 4.11 6.33 -7.59
CA THR A 127 4.03 5.01 -6.92
C THR A 127 2.69 4.31 -7.22
N GLY A 128 2.58 3.05 -6.80
CA GLY A 128 1.36 2.26 -6.91
C GLY A 128 0.19 2.87 -6.12
N TYR A 129 -1.03 2.63 -6.58
CA TYR A 129 -2.27 3.04 -5.91
C TYR A 129 -3.13 1.82 -5.64
N ASN A 130 -3.43 1.54 -4.37
CA ASN A 130 -4.31 0.47 -3.94
C ASN A 130 -5.47 1.06 -3.15
N PHE A 131 -6.70 0.66 -3.49
CA PHE A 131 -7.91 1.15 -2.83
C PHE A 131 -8.65 0.02 -2.14
N ILE A 132 -9.04 0.26 -0.89
CA ILE A 132 -9.69 -0.69 -0.01
C ILE A 132 -10.89 0.02 0.62
N GLY A 133 -12.11 -0.30 0.16
CA GLY A 133 -13.34 0.27 0.73
C GLY A 133 -13.89 -0.61 1.85
N MET A 134 -13.91 -0.12 3.09
CA MET A 134 -14.31 -0.90 4.27
C MET A 134 -15.81 -1.19 4.33
N SER A 135 -16.69 -0.44 3.65
CA SER A 135 -18.13 -0.74 3.61
C SER A 135 -18.48 -2.11 3.04
N SER A 136 -17.64 -2.63 2.15
CA SER A 136 -17.80 -3.96 1.55
C SER A 136 -17.08 -5.06 2.34
N LEU A 137 -16.26 -4.68 3.31
CA LEU A 137 -15.44 -5.60 4.08
C LEU A 137 -16.20 -6.04 5.32
N THR A 138 -16.58 -7.31 5.32
CA THR A 138 -17.24 -7.94 6.46
C THR A 138 -16.29 -8.22 7.63
N ALA A 139 -14.98 -8.03 7.44
CA ALA A 139 -13.98 -8.35 8.45
C ALA A 139 -12.55 -7.82 8.22
N GLY A 140 -11.83 -7.59 9.32
CA GLY A 140 -10.44 -7.09 9.33
C GLY A 140 -9.40 -8.01 8.69
N TRP A 141 -9.62 -9.33 8.67
CA TRP A 141 -8.69 -10.26 8.01
C TRP A 141 -8.63 -10.08 6.50
N ILE A 142 -9.52 -9.29 5.89
CA ILE A 142 -9.40 -8.96 4.47
C ILE A 142 -8.22 -7.99 4.26
N LEU A 143 -7.88 -7.17 5.26
CA LEU A 143 -6.76 -6.24 5.18
C LEU A 143 -5.42 -6.95 5.44
N SER A 144 -5.30 -7.67 6.56
CA SER A 144 -4.06 -8.33 7.02
C SER A 144 -3.90 -9.77 6.54
N GLY A 145 -4.99 -10.45 6.19
CA GLY A 145 -5.01 -11.87 5.83
C GLY A 145 -5.63 -12.73 6.94
N ALA A 146 -6.20 -13.87 6.54
CA ALA A 146 -6.70 -14.86 7.48
C ALA A 146 -5.59 -15.82 7.93
N SER A 147 -5.67 -16.33 9.15
CA SER A 147 -4.70 -17.32 9.66
C SER A 147 -4.62 -18.53 8.73
N ALA A 148 -3.40 -18.97 8.42
CA ALA A 148 -3.12 -20.11 7.53
C ALA A 148 -3.74 -21.44 8.01
N GLN A 149 -4.17 -21.52 9.28
CA GLN A 149 -4.85 -22.68 9.85
C GLN A 149 -6.28 -22.86 9.31
N TRP A 150 -6.87 -21.80 8.73
CA TRP A 150 -8.20 -21.87 8.15
C TRP A 150 -8.13 -22.50 6.75
N LYS A 151 -9.00 -23.48 6.47
CA LYS A 151 -9.02 -24.20 5.18
C LYS A 151 -9.10 -23.29 3.94
N ASN A 152 -9.69 -22.10 4.08
CA ASN A 152 -9.85 -21.11 3.01
C ASN A 152 -9.04 -19.82 3.27
N ALA A 153 -7.93 -19.91 4.02
CA ALA A 153 -7.08 -18.77 4.30
C ALA A 153 -6.61 -18.11 3.01
N LYS A 154 -6.72 -16.78 2.96
CA LYS A 154 -6.24 -15.97 1.85
C LYS A 154 -5.36 -14.84 2.38
N PRO A 155 -4.31 -14.46 1.65
CA PRO A 155 -3.56 -13.26 1.95
C PRO A 155 -4.46 -12.03 1.96
N GLY A 156 -4.09 -11.04 2.77
CA GLY A 156 -4.80 -9.77 2.86
C GLY A 156 -4.48 -8.82 1.71
N LYS A 157 -5.23 -7.72 1.62
CA LYS A 157 -5.03 -6.69 0.60
C LYS A 157 -3.66 -6.00 0.68
N VAL A 158 -3.08 -5.87 1.88
CA VAL A 158 -1.72 -5.31 2.03
C VAL A 158 -0.69 -6.26 1.43
N PHE A 159 -0.83 -7.57 1.67
CA PHE A 159 0.01 -8.58 1.03
C PHE A 159 -0.11 -8.49 -0.49
N ASP A 160 -1.32 -8.39 -1.03
CA ASP A 160 -1.51 -8.26 -2.47
C ASP A 160 -0.83 -7.00 -3.03
N ALA A 161 -0.95 -5.86 -2.35
CA ALA A 161 -0.34 -4.61 -2.77
C ALA A 161 1.19 -4.68 -2.88
N LEU A 162 1.85 -5.39 -1.95
CA LEU A 162 3.31 -5.47 -1.87
C LEU A 162 3.87 -6.67 -2.65
N VAL A 163 3.29 -7.86 -2.48
CA VAL A 163 3.78 -9.11 -3.06
C VAL A 163 3.32 -9.30 -4.50
N ASN A 164 2.15 -8.80 -4.87
CA ASN A 164 1.64 -8.89 -6.23
C ASN A 164 1.74 -7.56 -7.01
N GLY A 165 1.97 -6.44 -6.33
CA GLY A 165 2.22 -5.15 -6.96
C GLY A 165 3.68 -4.95 -7.37
N ASP A 166 3.97 -3.80 -7.96
CA ASP A 166 5.31 -3.46 -8.49
C ASP A 166 6.14 -2.60 -7.53
N TYR A 167 5.51 -1.96 -6.55
CA TYR A 167 6.12 -0.93 -5.70
C TYR A 167 6.23 -1.40 -4.24
N ALA A 168 7.34 -1.03 -3.58
CA ALA A 168 7.59 -1.30 -2.17
C ALA A 168 6.93 -0.28 -1.22
N ASN A 169 6.67 0.93 -1.72
CA ASN A 169 6.01 2.02 -1.01
C ASN A 169 4.77 2.55 -1.77
N PRO A 170 3.76 1.69 -2.04
CA PRO A 170 2.54 2.11 -2.70
C PRO A 170 1.68 2.98 -1.76
N VAL A 171 0.88 3.88 -2.34
CA VAL A 171 -0.22 4.52 -1.61
C VAL A 171 -1.35 3.51 -1.47
N ILE A 172 -1.64 3.12 -0.23
CA ILE A 172 -2.78 2.27 0.13
C ILE A 172 -3.84 3.15 0.80
N VAL A 173 -5.03 3.20 0.21
CA VAL A 173 -6.17 3.95 0.72
C VAL A 173 -7.14 3.00 1.37
N VAL A 174 -7.42 3.23 2.65
CA VAL A 174 -8.49 2.57 3.39
C VAL A 174 -9.63 3.57 3.55
N ASP A 175 -10.72 3.35 2.84
CA ASP A 175 -11.88 4.25 2.80
C ASP A 175 -13.00 3.74 3.72
N GLU A 176 -13.84 4.64 4.20
CA GLU A 176 -15.00 4.34 5.06
C GLU A 176 -14.66 3.55 6.34
N ILE A 177 -13.52 3.87 6.96
CA ILE A 177 -13.08 3.25 8.23
C ILE A 177 -14.16 3.40 9.33
N ASP A 178 -14.93 4.49 9.31
CA ASP A 178 -16.05 4.71 10.24
C ASP A 178 -17.17 3.67 10.10
N LYS A 179 -17.31 3.03 8.93
CA LYS A 179 -18.33 2.00 8.67
C LYS A 179 -17.93 0.61 9.11
N ALA A 180 -16.69 0.42 9.55
CA ALA A 180 -16.16 -0.89 9.88
C ALA A 180 -16.67 -1.41 11.26
N GLY A 181 -17.04 -0.53 12.19
CA GLY A 181 -17.34 -0.89 13.60
C GLY A 181 -18.74 -1.46 13.91
N GLY A 182 -19.45 -2.06 12.94
CA GLY A 182 -20.85 -2.48 13.10
C GLY A 182 -21.09 -3.83 13.80
N ASP A 183 -20.19 -4.79 13.64
CA ASP A 183 -20.33 -6.14 14.22
C ASP A 183 -19.23 -6.40 15.27
N THR A 184 -19.61 -6.35 16.55
CA THR A 184 -18.73 -6.48 17.72
C THR A 184 -18.00 -7.83 17.83
N GLN A 185 -18.30 -8.79 16.97
CA GLN A 185 -17.69 -10.12 16.97
C GLN A 185 -16.36 -10.18 16.20
N TYR A 186 -16.10 -9.21 15.32
CA TYR A 186 -14.88 -9.14 14.52
C TYR A 186 -14.47 -7.68 14.31
N ASP A 187 -13.72 -7.11 15.27
CA ASP A 187 -13.20 -5.74 15.14
C ASP A 187 -12.26 -5.64 13.93
N PRO A 188 -12.67 -4.98 12.83
CA PRO A 188 -11.83 -4.86 11.65
C PRO A 188 -10.66 -3.89 11.86
N LEU A 189 -10.76 -3.01 12.87
CA LEU A 189 -9.73 -2.03 13.21
C LEU A 189 -8.54 -2.69 13.92
N GLY A 190 -8.73 -3.85 14.55
CA GLY A 190 -7.65 -4.64 15.15
C GLY A 190 -6.46 -4.86 14.20
N SER A 191 -6.76 -5.11 12.92
CA SER A 191 -5.74 -5.29 11.88
C SER A 191 -4.98 -4.01 11.52
N LEU A 192 -5.60 -2.84 11.69
CA LEU A 192 -4.99 -1.54 11.39
C LEU A 192 -3.93 -1.18 12.43
N TYR A 193 -4.10 -1.54 13.71
CA TYR A 193 -3.08 -1.27 14.74
C TYR A 193 -1.75 -1.92 14.38
N THR A 194 -1.74 -3.22 14.07
CA THR A 194 -0.53 -3.94 13.66
C THR A 194 0.08 -3.40 12.37
N LEU A 195 -0.70 -2.76 11.50
CA LEU A 195 -0.22 -2.22 10.22
C LEU A 195 0.31 -0.79 10.32
N LEU A 196 -0.11 -0.02 11.33
CA LEU A 196 0.19 1.39 11.46
C LEU A 196 1.12 1.71 12.64
N GLU A 197 1.33 0.74 13.55
CA GLU A 197 2.33 0.87 14.60
C GLU A 197 3.74 0.90 14.01
N HIS A 198 4.52 1.90 14.42
CA HIS A 198 5.96 1.94 14.21
C HIS A 198 6.65 1.21 15.36
N ASP A 199 7.54 0.27 15.04
CA ASP A 199 8.47 -0.36 16.00
C ASP A 199 9.57 0.62 16.47
#